data_AF-A0AAW3TDE5-F1
#
_entry.id   AF-A0AAW3TDE5-F1
#
_cell.length_a   1.000
_cell.length_b   1.000
_cell.length_c   1.000
_cell.angle_alpha   90.00
_cell.angle_beta   90.00
_cell.angle_gamma   90.00
#
_symmetry.space_group_name_H-M   'P 1'
#
loop_
_entity.id
_entity.type
_entity.pdbx_description
1 polymer ?
#
loop_
_entity_poly.entity_id
_entity_poly.type
_entity_poly.pdbx_seq_one_letter_code
_entity_poly.pdbx_strand_id
1 'polypeptide(L)'
;MHSTLVNFCIILSWFLLALSSCLIIFSKYKHIYFKQRLLRFLNSFLVLQIIAVAYYFTSEKVNNLSNLGISYWLLITMQIACNAMCYMSVKRRKAKIKPSLDSFSMD
;
A
#
# COMPACT_ATOMS: atom_id res chain seq x y z
N MET A 1 3.16 28.44 1.75
CA MET A 1 4.05 27.27 1.53
C MET A 1 3.55 25.97 2.15
N HIS A 2 2.93 25.98 3.34
CA HIS A 2 2.38 24.75 3.94
C HIS A 2 1.28 24.09 3.07
N SER A 3 0.34 24.89 2.56
CA SER A 3 -0.76 24.38 1.72
C SER A 3 -0.29 23.80 0.37
N THR A 4 0.76 24.37 -0.25
CA THR A 4 1.32 23.83 -1.50
C THR A 4 2.06 22.50 -1.30
N LEU A 5 2.78 22.34 -0.20
CA LEU A 5 3.43 21.08 0.17
C LEU A 5 2.42 19.97 0.45
N VAL A 6 1.36 20.29 1.21
CA VAL A 6 0.27 19.34 1.52
C VAL A 6 -0.44 18.91 0.24
N ASN A 7 -0.78 19.84 -0.66
CA ASN A 7 -1.40 19.52 -1.95
C ASN A 7 -0.51 18.65 -2.84
N PHE A 8 0.80 18.93 -2.87
CA PHE A 8 1.76 18.11 -3.61
C PHE A 8 1.82 16.68 -3.07
N CYS A 9 1.85 16.50 -1.74
CA CYS A 9 1.82 15.18 -1.10
C CYS A 9 0.54 14.41 -1.41
N ILE A 10 -0.60 15.09 -1.49
CA ILE A 10 -1.88 14.47 -1.86
C ILE A 10 -1.84 13.99 -3.31
N ILE A 11 -1.42 14.84 -4.25
CA ILE A 11 -1.32 14.49 -5.68
C ILE A 11 -0.35 13.32 -5.88
N LEU A 12 0.83 13.38 -5.24
CA LEU A 12 1.82 12.31 -5.29
C LEU A 12 1.24 11.01 -4.73
N SER A 13 0.44 11.10 -3.66
CA SER A 13 -0.19 9.93 -3.05
C SER A 13 -1.20 9.26 -3.97
N TRP A 14 -2.06 10.04 -4.65
CA TRP A 14 -2.98 9.53 -5.66
C TRP A 14 -2.25 8.90 -6.84
N PHE A 15 -1.18 9.53 -7.32
CA PHE A 15 -0.35 8.99 -8.39
C PHE A 15 0.27 7.64 -8.00
N LEU A 16 0.82 7.55 -6.79
CA LEU A 16 1.41 6.32 -6.27
C LEU A 16 0.37 5.22 -6.05
N LEU A 17 -0.85 5.58 -5.67
CA LEU A 17 -1.96 4.65 -5.51
C LEU A 17 -2.44 4.11 -6.88
N ALA A 18 -2.54 4.97 -7.90
CA ALA A 18 -2.81 4.55 -9.28
C ALA A 18 -1.71 3.62 -9.81
N LEU A 19 -0.44 4.01 -9.60
CA LEU A 19 0.72 3.21 -9.99
C LEU A 19 0.72 1.84 -9.30
N SER A 20 0.41 1.79 -7.99
CA SER A 20 0.31 0.55 -7.23
C SER A 20 -0.77 -0.38 -7.79
N SER A 21 -1.92 0.17 -8.15
CA SER A 21 -3.04 -0.59 -8.71
C SER A 21 -2.68 -1.17 -10.07
N CYS A 22 -2.07 -0.38 -10.95
CA CYS A 22 -1.53 -0.86 -12.22
C CYS A 22 -0.51 -1.99 -12.00
N LEU A 23 0.45 -1.79 -11.09
CA LEU A 23 1.47 -2.80 -10.80
C LEU A 23 0.88 -4.08 -10.23
N ILE A 24 -0.17 -4.01 -9.40
CA ILE A 24 -0.89 -5.19 -8.88
C ILE A 24 -1.54 -5.96 -10.04
N ILE A 25 -2.22 -5.27 -10.96
CA ILE A 25 -2.85 -5.87 -12.15
C ILE A 25 -1.79 -6.55 -13.03
N PHE A 26 -0.70 -5.85 -13.35
CA PHE A 26 0.42 -6.41 -14.12
C PHE A 26 1.14 -7.55 -13.38
N SER A 27 1.14 -7.56 -12.04
CA SER A 27 1.79 -8.60 -11.25
C SER A 27 1.12 -9.97 -11.38
N LYS A 28 -0.14 -10.04 -11.86
CA LYS A 28 -0.85 -11.31 -12.07
C LYS A 28 0.00 -12.30 -12.88
N TYR A 29 0.73 -11.78 -13.87
CA TYR A 29 1.57 -12.56 -14.79
C TYR A 29 3.06 -12.60 -14.42
N LYS A 30 3.54 -11.79 -13.48
CA LYS A 30 4.97 -11.68 -13.13
C LYS A 30 5.43 -12.59 -11.99
N HIS A 31 6.73 -12.88 -11.97
CA HIS A 31 7.44 -13.69 -10.97
C HIS A 31 7.26 -13.21 -9.52
N ILE A 32 7.45 -14.13 -8.57
CA ILE A 32 7.33 -13.87 -7.12
C ILE A 32 8.27 -12.79 -6.62
N TYR A 33 9.47 -12.69 -7.21
CA TYR A 33 10.44 -11.65 -6.86
C TYR A 33 9.89 -10.25 -7.12
N PHE A 34 9.17 -10.05 -8.24
CA PHE A 34 8.48 -8.80 -8.54
C PHE A 34 7.39 -8.49 -7.52
N LYS A 35 6.59 -9.50 -7.11
CA LYS A 35 5.55 -9.33 -6.09
C LYS A 35 6.13 -8.98 -4.71
N GLN A 36 7.26 -9.57 -4.32
CA GLN A 36 7.95 -9.21 -3.09
C GLN A 36 8.54 -7.80 -3.11
N ARG A 37 9.11 -7.37 -4.24
CA ARG A 37 9.61 -6.01 -4.42
C ARG A 37 8.48 -4.99 -4.38
N LEU A 38 7.34 -5.31 -5.02
CA LEU A 38 6.13 -4.51 -4.96
C LEU A 38 5.58 -4.39 -3.53
N LEU A 39 5.54 -5.50 -2.78
CA LEU A 39 5.09 -5.48 -1.38
C LEU A 39 5.98 -4.58 -0.51
N ARG A 40 7.31 -4.68 -0.65
CA ARG A 40 8.24 -3.78 0.06
C ARG A 40 8.00 -2.31 -0.29
N PHE A 41 7.82 -2.01 -1.57
CA PHE A 41 7.51 -0.66 -2.04
C PHE A 41 6.20 -0.13 -1.44
N LEU A 42 5.13 -0.93 -1.46
CA LEU A 42 3.83 -0.54 -0.88
C LEU A 42 3.91 -0.32 0.62
N ASN A 43 4.71 -1.12 1.33
CA ASN A 43 4.86 -0.98 2.77
C ASN A 43 5.65 0.29 3.13
N SER A 44 6.74 0.58 2.42
CA SER A 44 7.48 1.84 2.59
C SER A 44 6.61 3.05 2.28
N PHE A 45 5.77 2.97 1.24
CA PHE A 45 4.86 4.03 0.88
C PHE A 45 3.75 4.25 1.93
N LEU A 46 3.21 3.16 2.51
CA LEU A 46 2.24 3.24 3.60
C LEU A 46 2.83 3.95 4.83
N VAL A 47 4.08 3.68 5.19
CA VAL A 47 4.76 4.39 6.28
C VAL A 47 4.90 5.88 5.98
N LEU A 48 5.29 6.26 4.76
CA LEU A 48 5.36 7.66 4.35
C LEU A 48 4.00 8.37 4.43
N GLN A 49 2.92 7.71 4.01
CA GLN A 49 1.56 8.27 4.15
C GLN A 49 1.17 8.47 5.61
N ILE A 50 1.46 7.51 6.51
CA ILE A 50 1.15 7.65 7.94
C ILE A 50 1.90 8.85 8.54
N ILE A 51 3.18 9.03 8.21
CA ILE A 51 3.98 10.16 8.69
C ILE A 51 3.42 11.48 8.17
N ALA A 52 3.06 11.56 6.89
CA ALA A 52 2.47 12.76 6.30
C ALA A 52 1.13 13.12 6.97
N VAL A 53 0.29 12.13 7.26
CA VAL A 53 -0.99 12.34 7.94
C VAL A 53 -0.78 12.75 9.39
N ALA A 54 0.14 12.12 10.11
CA ALA A 54 0.48 12.51 11.48
C ALA A 54 0.97 13.96 11.53
N TYR A 55 1.86 14.36 10.60
CA TYR A 55 2.33 15.74 10.47
C TYR A 55 1.19 16.72 10.21
N TYR A 56 0.24 16.35 9.34
CA TYR A 56 -0.94 17.16 9.05
C TYR A 56 -1.82 17.33 10.29
N PHE A 57 -2.10 16.25 11.03
CA PHE A 57 -2.86 16.31 12.28
C PHE A 57 -2.19 17.15 13.38
N THR A 58 -0.86 17.14 13.45
CA THR A 58 -0.13 17.99 14.42
C THR A 58 -0.08 19.46 13.99
N SER A 59 -0.20 19.74 12.69
CA SER A 59 -0.08 21.11 12.14
C SER A 59 -1.42 21.83 12.08
N GLU A 60 -2.54 21.12 11.87
CA GLU A 60 -3.87 21.71 11.92
C GLU A 60 -4.43 21.69 13.36
N LYS A 61 -4.62 22.88 13.95
CA LYS A 61 -5.45 23.05 15.15
C LYS A 61 -6.92 22.77 14.79
N VAL A 62 -7.35 21.51 14.93
CA VAL A 62 -8.70 20.91 15.23
C VAL A 62 -9.98 21.71 14.89
N ASN A 63 -9.95 22.71 14.01
CA ASN A 63 -11.08 23.58 13.74
C ASN A 63 -11.36 23.51 12.25
N ASN A 64 -12.32 22.65 11.92
CA ASN A 64 -12.81 22.25 10.59
C ASN A 64 -12.13 21.02 10.01
N LEU A 65 -12.64 19.87 10.43
CA LEU A 65 -12.58 18.56 9.76
C LEU A 65 -13.23 18.68 8.37
N SER A 66 -12.54 19.36 7.45
CA SER A 66 -13.01 19.66 6.10
C SER A 66 -12.87 18.44 5.19
N ASN A 67 -13.38 18.55 3.94
CA ASN A 67 -13.23 17.57 2.86
C ASN A 67 -11.82 16.94 2.72
N LEU A 68 -10.77 17.63 3.16
CA LEU A 68 -9.40 17.09 3.20
C LEU A 68 -9.27 15.88 4.14
N GLY A 69 -9.89 15.91 5.32
CA GLY A 69 -9.83 14.82 6.29
C GLY A 69 -10.45 13.52 5.75
N ILE A 70 -11.59 13.64 5.07
CA ILE A 70 -12.26 12.52 4.39
C ILE A 70 -11.35 11.93 3.28
N SER A 71 -10.71 12.80 2.50
CA SER A 71 -9.81 12.39 1.42
C SER A 71 -8.59 11.62 1.95
N TYR A 72 -8.03 12.02 3.09
CA TYR A 72 -6.93 11.31 3.73
C TYR A 72 -7.33 9.95 4.28
N TRP A 73 -8.49 9.85 4.92
CA TRP A 73 -9.02 8.56 5.37
C TRP A 73 -9.26 7.60 4.20
N LEU A 74 -9.78 8.11 3.09
CA LEU A 74 -9.97 7.32 1.86
C LEU A 74 -8.63 6.85 1.27
N LEU A 75 -7.61 7.72 1.23
CA LEU A 75 -6.27 7.35 0.78
C LEU A 75 -5.64 6.24 1.64
N ILE A 76 -5.72 6.35 2.97
CA ILE A 76 -5.18 5.33 3.89
C ILE A 76 -5.90 4.00 3.71
N THR A 77 -7.23 4.00 3.69
CA THR A 77 -8.02 2.76 3.57
C THR A 77 -7.75 2.04 2.24
N MET A 78 -7.67 2.77 1.14
CA MET A 78 -7.29 2.22 -0.17
C MET A 78 -5.85 1.69 -0.15
N GLN A 79 -4.91 2.39 0.47
CA GLN A 79 -3.52 1.95 0.56
C GLN A 79 -3.37 0.66 1.38
N ILE A 80 -4.10 0.54 2.50
CA ILE A 80 -4.18 -0.69 3.30
C ILE A 80 -4.75 -1.84 2.47
N ALA A 81 -5.84 -1.60 1.72
CA ALA A 81 -6.45 -2.61 0.86
C ALA A 81 -5.47 -3.09 -0.23
N CYS A 82 -4.75 -2.17 -0.90
CA CYS A 82 -3.72 -2.51 -1.87
C CYS A 82 -2.60 -3.36 -1.25
N ASN A 83 -2.14 -3.00 -0.04
CA ASN A 83 -1.09 -3.73 0.66
C ASN A 83 -1.56 -5.14 1.08
N ALA A 84 -2.79 -5.27 1.58
CA ALA A 84 -3.41 -6.55 1.93
C ALA A 84 -3.60 -7.47 0.71
N MET A 85 -4.08 -6.92 -0.43
CA MET A 85 -4.21 -7.67 -1.68
C MET A 85 -2.85 -8.17 -2.19
N CYS A 86 -1.82 -7.33 -2.10
CA CYS A 86 -0.45 -7.72 -2.48
C CYS A 86 0.10 -8.82 -1.56
N TYR A 87 -0.09 -8.68 -0.24
CA TYR A 87 0.30 -9.66 0.75
C TYR A 87 -0.36 -11.03 0.52
N MET A 88 -1.68 -11.05 0.33
CA MET A 88 -2.43 -12.28 0.03
C MET A 88 -1.96 -12.92 -1.29
N SER A 89 -1.64 -12.10 -2.30
CA SER A 89 -1.10 -12.58 -3.58
C SER A 89 0.28 -13.24 -3.44
N VAL A 90 1.14 -12.72 -2.58
CA VAL A 90 2.45 -13.32 -2.26
C VAL A 90 2.26 -14.60 -1.44
N LYS A 91 1.39 -14.58 -0.41
CA LYS A 91 1.09 -15.73 0.46
C LYS A 91 0.56 -16.92 -0.35
N ARG A 92 -0.41 -16.68 -1.25
CA ARG A 92 -0.96 -17.72 -2.15
C ARG A 92 0.09 -18.36 -3.05
N ARG A 93 1.03 -17.56 -3.61
CA ARG A 93 2.12 -18.08 -4.45
C ARG A 93 3.15 -18.88 -3.63
N LYS A 94 3.48 -18.43 -2.41
CA LYS A 94 4.37 -19.19 -1.51
C LYS A 94 3.76 -20.54 -1.12
N ALA A 95 2.45 -20.57 -0.83
CA ALA A 95 1.74 -21.82 -0.52
C ALA A 95 1.72 -22.80 -1.71
N LYS A 96 1.64 -22.31 -2.96
CA LYS A 96 1.73 -23.16 -4.15
C LYS A 96 3.13 -23.73 -4.42
N ILE A 97 4.19 -23.10 -3.91
CA ILE A 97 5.58 -23.52 -4.14
C ILE A 97 6.12 -24.37 -3.00
N LYS A 98 5.59 -24.22 -1.78
CA LYS A 98 5.86 -25.20 -0.73
C LYS A 98 5.21 -26.52 -1.20
N PRO A 99 5.98 -27.56 -1.53
CA PRO A 99 5.40 -28.87 -1.70
C PRO A 99 4.69 -29.18 -0.38
N SER A 100 3.46 -29.69 -0.45
CA SER A 100 2.81 -30.33 0.69
C SER A 100 3.84 -31.28 1.30
N LEU A 101 4.23 -31.01 2.55
CA LEU A 101 5.12 -31.88 3.33
C LEU A 101 4.53 -33.30 3.54
N ASP A 102 3.32 -33.57 3.05
CA ASP A 102 2.69 -34.88 3.02
C ASP A 102 3.21 -35.83 1.93
N SER A 103 4.03 -35.38 0.97
CA SER A 103 4.55 -36.28 -0.09
C SER A 103 5.84 -37.02 0.28
N PHE A 104 6.34 -36.89 1.52
CA PHE A 104 7.55 -37.56 2.00
C PHE A 104 7.29 -38.40 3.26
N SER A 105 6.14 -39.08 3.31
CA SER A 105 5.99 -40.31 4.12
C SER A 105 5.81 -41.50 3.18
N MET A 106 6.85 -41.76 2.38
CA MET A 106 7.16 -43.13 1.98
C MET A 106 8.40 -43.50 2.77
N ASP A 107 8.16 -44.09 3.94
CA ASP A 107 8.89 -45.19 4.55
C ASP A 107 8.06 -45.72 5.73
#